data_AF-A0AAE9HBU9-F1
#
_entry.id   AF-A0AAE9HBU9-F1
#
_cell.length_a   1.000
_cell.length_b   1.000
_cell.length_c   1.000
_cell.angle_alpha   90.00
_cell.angle_beta   90.00
_cell.angle_gamma   90.00
#
_symmetry.space_group_name_H-M   'P 1'
#
loop_
_entity.id
_entity.type
_entity.pdbx_description
1 polymer ?
#
loop_
_entity_poly.entity_id
_entity_poly.type
_entity_poly.pdbx_seq_one_letter_code
_entity_poly.pdbx_strand_id
1 'polypeptide(L)'
;MNASRFFHPDHSAVVHQSPVRLVRRAHCALSYYATRSVPQVLQALNTQRHGLAFDEVLRRLIQNGPNQVRVLRSSPADLTQVAQTIKKQTCQVRRDLTMYDLARDHQSRVPARMLVTGDIVLLSAGDYVPADLRLIHQDHLILNRAILQAASDTCAMGDRVVAGTAQGVVVATGNQTLLGVLMREPVPVACGWRRVLECSPFQLSKAASLAAGAALFGLAGALMMPSHSHAETSVQLYGTLDAGLGWTRVSGEGSQRDVLSGGQTDSLWGIRGHEDLGDGLRATFNLESGIDLATGRAEDSERLFNYQAWLGLGSDNWGELRFGRQYTVGQEFVSAIEVGSWKDFGMGALMRASDNYQISNQLSWRSPEWAGMQLGASYSADVGEQGLGGSRSKLYSLALRYEDGPWLLGASYEGLSRVESHRPTAWQLGASYDFEVARLAAGWSRQSNGFVGLNGDDGPAHLQDKGLEGLGPAEFINGGRLDSWYVGTAIPVGKGEFQLQWSLGRPNWTWEDTDERARRIQVMSVGYVHALSPRTSVYAFAAQGRRFDMETAASASEPRSSRVALGVTHHF
;
A
#
# COMPACT_ATOMS: atom_id res chain seq x y z
N MET A 1 8.55 -64.71 -5.88
CA MET A 1 8.89 -64.97 -7.29
C MET A 1 8.69 -63.67 -8.07
N ASN A 2 9.64 -63.41 -8.97
CA ASN A 2 9.84 -62.22 -9.78
C ASN A 2 8.72 -61.90 -10.79
N ALA A 3 8.69 -60.62 -11.20
CA ALA A 3 8.51 -60.09 -12.56
C ALA A 3 7.18 -60.43 -13.27
N SER A 4 6.47 -59.57 -14.00
CA SER A 4 6.71 -58.30 -14.71
C SER A 4 5.33 -57.96 -15.36
N ARG A 5 4.95 -56.80 -15.92
CA ARG A 5 5.59 -55.99 -16.97
C ARG A 5 4.52 -54.96 -17.45
N PHE A 6 5.02 -53.83 -17.95
CA PHE A 6 4.41 -52.89 -18.91
C PHE A 6 3.45 -51.77 -18.46
N PHE A 7 3.82 -50.58 -18.95
CA PHE A 7 3.34 -49.23 -18.67
C PHE A 7 2.68 -48.63 -19.95
N HIS A 8 1.58 -47.89 -19.72
CA HIS A 8 0.94 -46.79 -20.50
C HIS A 8 0.30 -47.02 -21.89
N PRO A 9 -0.63 -46.14 -22.37
CA PRO A 9 -1.27 -44.92 -21.80
C PRO A 9 -2.84 -45.03 -21.76
N ASP A 10 -3.73 -44.12 -21.31
CA ASP A 10 -3.87 -42.66 -21.49
C ASP A 10 -5.10 -42.12 -20.69
N HIS A 11 -5.21 -40.78 -20.56
CA HIS A 11 -6.33 -39.95 -20.02
C HIS A 11 -6.57 -39.96 -18.49
N SER A 12 -6.85 -38.87 -17.77
CA SER A 12 -6.90 -37.42 -18.01
C SER A 12 -7.27 -36.78 -16.65
N ALA A 13 -6.46 -35.89 -16.10
CA ALA A 13 -6.84 -35.07 -14.95
C ALA A 13 -6.34 -33.65 -15.13
N VAL A 14 -7.28 -32.72 -15.33
CA VAL A 14 -7.06 -31.28 -15.39
C VAL A 14 -6.77 -30.79 -13.97
N VAL A 15 -5.50 -30.45 -13.72
CA VAL A 15 -5.08 -29.79 -12.48
C VAL A 15 -4.90 -28.30 -12.78
N HIS A 16 -5.70 -27.47 -12.13
CA HIS A 16 -5.52 -26.01 -12.07
C HIS A 16 -4.13 -25.69 -11.51
N GLN A 17 -3.23 -25.18 -12.35
CA GLN A 17 -1.89 -24.75 -11.95
C GLN A 17 -1.90 -23.26 -11.60
N SER A 18 -1.60 -22.96 -10.33
CA SER A 18 -1.47 -21.61 -9.79
C SER A 18 -0.33 -20.80 -10.46
N PRO A 19 -0.47 -19.46 -10.61
CA PRO A 19 0.52 -18.59 -11.27
C PRO A 19 1.89 -18.52 -10.55
N VAL A 20 1.95 -18.93 -9.27
CA VAL A 20 3.17 -18.95 -8.44
C VAL A 20 4.24 -19.94 -8.96
N ARG A 21 3.85 -20.98 -9.73
CA ARG A 21 4.82 -21.94 -10.31
C ARG A 21 5.53 -21.43 -11.56
N LEU A 22 4.94 -20.49 -12.33
CA LEU A 22 5.56 -19.92 -13.53
C LEU A 22 6.79 -19.07 -13.16
N VAL A 23 6.70 -18.28 -12.08
CA VAL A 23 7.84 -17.50 -11.54
C VAL A 23 8.99 -18.39 -11.07
N ARG A 24 8.70 -19.61 -10.59
CA ARG A 24 9.74 -20.59 -10.21
C ARG A 24 10.51 -21.19 -11.38
N ARG A 25 9.99 -21.15 -12.63
CA ARG A 25 10.70 -21.67 -13.81
C ARG A 25 11.55 -20.64 -14.55
N ALA A 26 11.25 -19.35 -14.41
CA ALA A 26 12.04 -18.25 -14.98
C ALA A 26 13.40 -18.01 -14.26
N HIS A 27 13.63 -18.68 -13.13
CA HIS A 27 14.84 -18.61 -12.32
C HIS A 27 15.96 -19.53 -12.82
N CYS A 28 16.63 -19.21 -13.93
CA CYS A 28 17.75 -20.06 -14.36
C CYS A 28 19.13 -19.37 -14.42
N ALA A 29 19.25 -18.11 -14.84
CA ALA A 29 20.56 -17.47 -14.97
C ALA A 29 20.79 -16.32 -13.97
N LEU A 30 19.98 -15.25 -14.03
CA LEU A 30 20.19 -14.06 -13.18
C LEU A 30 20.18 -14.42 -11.68
N SER A 31 19.15 -15.15 -11.22
CA SER A 31 19.04 -15.60 -9.82
C SER A 31 20.15 -16.57 -9.40
N TYR A 32 20.64 -17.40 -10.34
CA TYR A 32 21.73 -18.34 -10.09
C TYR A 32 23.08 -17.64 -9.93
N TYR A 33 23.35 -16.60 -10.73
CA TYR A 33 24.59 -15.82 -10.61
C TYR A 33 24.51 -14.75 -9.51
N ALA A 34 23.31 -14.36 -9.07
CA ALA A 34 23.12 -13.44 -7.95
C ALA A 34 23.66 -14.00 -6.62
N THR A 35 23.61 -15.32 -6.42
CA THR A 35 24.05 -15.98 -5.19
C THR A 35 25.52 -16.42 -5.20
N ARG A 36 26.32 -16.00 -6.19
CA ARG A 36 27.72 -16.40 -6.36
C ARG A 36 28.66 -15.21 -6.30
N SER A 37 29.89 -15.47 -5.84
CA SER A 37 30.93 -14.44 -5.84
C SER A 37 31.36 -14.11 -7.27
N VAL A 38 31.79 -12.87 -7.52
CA VAL A 38 32.25 -12.42 -8.84
C VAL A 38 33.29 -13.37 -9.46
N PRO A 39 34.33 -13.86 -8.74
CA PRO A 39 35.26 -14.84 -9.30
C PRO A 39 34.60 -16.14 -9.76
N GLN A 40 33.61 -16.66 -9.02
CA GLN A 40 32.87 -17.87 -9.40
C GLN A 40 32.00 -17.65 -10.64
N VAL A 41 31.42 -16.45 -10.78
CA VAL A 41 30.64 -16.08 -11.98
C VAL A 41 31.55 -16.02 -13.20
N LEU A 42 32.71 -15.35 -13.09
CA LEU A 42 33.69 -15.24 -14.18
C LEU A 42 34.23 -16.62 -14.59
N GLN A 43 34.53 -17.48 -13.61
CA GLN A 43 34.98 -18.84 -13.85
C GLN A 43 33.88 -19.69 -14.53
N ALA A 44 32.64 -19.61 -14.07
CA ALA A 44 31.51 -20.35 -14.64
C ALA A 44 31.18 -19.91 -16.07
N LEU A 45 31.39 -18.63 -16.38
CA LEU A 45 31.24 -18.08 -17.74
C LEU A 45 32.51 -18.23 -18.59
N ASN A 46 33.57 -18.87 -18.07
CA ASN A 46 34.88 -18.97 -18.73
C ASN A 46 35.33 -17.61 -19.32
N THR A 47 35.32 -16.57 -18.49
CA THR A 47 35.65 -15.18 -18.87
C THR A 47 36.57 -14.53 -17.82
N GLN A 48 37.22 -13.42 -18.18
CA GLN A 48 38.10 -12.67 -17.29
C GLN A 48 37.48 -11.32 -16.90
N ARG A 49 38.07 -10.61 -15.93
CA ARG A 49 37.64 -9.25 -15.53
C ARG A 49 37.79 -8.19 -16.63
N HIS A 50 38.43 -8.54 -17.75
CA HIS A 50 38.65 -7.66 -18.90
C HIS A 50 37.70 -8.03 -20.07
N GLY A 51 36.90 -9.08 -19.89
CA GLY A 51 35.93 -9.56 -20.87
C GLY A 51 36.41 -10.83 -21.58
N LEU A 52 35.78 -11.12 -22.71
CA LEU A 52 36.13 -12.23 -23.57
C LEU A 52 37.08 -11.76 -24.69
N ALA A 53 37.94 -12.68 -25.14
CA ALA A 53 38.72 -12.47 -26.35
C ALA A 53 37.81 -12.38 -27.58
N PHE A 54 38.18 -11.56 -28.57
CA PHE A 54 37.33 -11.32 -29.75
C PHE A 54 36.97 -12.61 -30.53
N ASP A 55 37.90 -13.57 -30.63
CA ASP A 55 37.65 -14.87 -31.26
C ASP A 55 36.65 -15.71 -30.46
N GLU A 56 36.73 -15.67 -29.12
CA GLU A 56 35.78 -16.35 -28.22
C GLU A 56 34.39 -15.70 -28.27
N VAL A 57 34.31 -14.37 -28.38
CA VAL A 57 33.06 -13.65 -28.62
C VAL A 57 32.40 -14.13 -29.91
N LEU A 58 33.16 -14.22 -31.00
CA LEU A 58 32.64 -14.71 -32.28
C LEU A 58 32.14 -16.16 -32.18
N ARG A 59 32.90 -17.04 -31.52
CA ARG A 59 32.47 -18.42 -31.26
C ARG A 59 31.16 -18.47 -30.49
N ARG A 60 31.03 -17.70 -29.40
CA ARG A 60 29.81 -17.66 -28.59
C ARG A 60 28.63 -17.01 -29.29
N LEU A 61 28.87 -16.04 -30.16
CA LEU A 61 27.81 -15.42 -30.96
C LEU A 61 27.25 -16.42 -31.99
N ILE A 62 28.12 -17.24 -32.59
CA ILE A 62 27.71 -18.34 -33.47
C ILE A 62 26.94 -19.41 -32.70
N GLN A 63 27.38 -19.77 -31.49
CA GLN A 63 26.76 -20.82 -30.67
C GLN A 63 25.41 -20.39 -30.06
N ASN A 64 25.35 -19.20 -29.47
CA ASN A 64 24.20 -18.74 -28.67
C ASN A 64 23.26 -17.82 -29.44
N GLY A 65 23.69 -17.32 -30.60
CA GLY A 65 22.95 -16.35 -31.40
C GLY A 65 23.00 -14.93 -30.83
N PRO A 66 22.39 -13.96 -31.55
CA PRO A 66 22.41 -12.56 -31.14
C PRO A 66 21.50 -12.30 -29.94
N ASN A 67 21.89 -11.35 -29.08
CA ASN A 67 21.11 -10.87 -27.95
C ASN A 67 19.85 -10.11 -28.42
N GLN A 68 18.75 -10.83 -28.64
CA GLN A 68 17.49 -10.28 -29.13
C GLN A 68 16.28 -10.82 -28.35
N VAL A 69 15.36 -9.93 -28.00
CA VAL A 69 14.04 -10.30 -27.46
C VAL A 69 13.11 -10.74 -28.60
N ARG A 70 12.59 -11.96 -28.56
CA ARG A 70 11.57 -12.40 -29.51
C ARG A 70 10.21 -11.81 -29.10
N VAL A 71 9.61 -11.01 -29.97
CA VAL A 71 8.28 -10.42 -29.73
C VAL A 71 7.22 -11.48 -30.02
N LEU A 72 6.40 -11.86 -29.04
CA LEU A 72 5.19 -12.63 -29.29
C LEU A 72 4.12 -11.74 -29.94
N ARG A 73 3.28 -12.34 -30.80
CA ARG A 73 2.21 -11.64 -31.55
C ARG A 73 1.12 -11.00 -30.66
N SER A 74 1.16 -11.19 -29.35
CA SER A 74 0.21 -10.63 -28.38
C SER A 74 0.96 -10.30 -27.09
N SER A 75 1.36 -9.04 -26.89
CA SER A 75 2.02 -8.60 -25.65
C SER A 75 1.68 -7.15 -25.26
N PRO A 76 1.82 -6.77 -23.97
CA PRO A 76 1.64 -5.41 -23.48
C PRO A 76 2.46 -4.37 -24.27
N ALA A 77 1.88 -3.22 -24.55
CA ALA A 77 2.50 -2.18 -25.38
C ALA A 77 3.86 -1.71 -24.83
N ASP A 78 3.98 -1.57 -23.52
CA ASP A 78 5.18 -1.04 -22.86
C ASP A 78 6.39 -1.98 -22.98
N LEU A 79 6.21 -3.28 -22.76
CA LEU A 79 7.28 -4.28 -22.92
C LEU A 79 7.74 -4.39 -24.37
N THR A 80 6.81 -4.23 -25.31
CA THR A 80 7.12 -4.17 -26.74
C THR A 80 7.96 -2.95 -27.07
N GLN A 81 7.61 -1.78 -26.52
CA GLN A 81 8.33 -0.53 -26.72
C GLN A 81 9.74 -0.58 -26.11
N VAL A 82 9.88 -1.09 -24.88
CA VAL A 82 11.19 -1.28 -24.22
C VAL A 82 12.06 -2.24 -25.04
N ALA A 83 11.52 -3.39 -25.48
CA ALA A 83 12.24 -4.35 -26.31
C ALA A 83 12.66 -3.76 -27.67
N GLN A 84 11.83 -2.93 -28.29
CA GLN A 84 12.15 -2.25 -29.54
C GLN A 84 13.26 -1.20 -29.38
N THR A 85 13.27 -0.47 -28.26
CA THR A 85 14.31 0.51 -27.92
C THR A 85 15.66 -0.18 -27.73
N ILE A 86 15.73 -1.26 -26.94
CA ILE A 86 16.98 -1.98 -26.66
C ILE A 86 17.58 -2.59 -27.94
N LYS A 87 16.74 -3.12 -28.85
CA LYS A 87 17.20 -3.69 -30.13
C LYS A 87 17.98 -2.69 -31.00
N LYS A 88 17.71 -1.40 -30.84
CA LYS A 88 18.32 -0.32 -31.63
C LYS A 88 19.53 0.33 -30.96
N GLN A 89 19.83 -0.03 -29.70
CA GLN A 89 20.88 0.62 -28.91
C GLN A 89 22.27 0.03 -29.19
N THR A 90 23.29 0.86 -29.04
CA THR A 90 24.70 0.46 -28.98
C THR A 90 25.20 0.50 -27.55
N CYS A 91 26.02 -0.47 -27.17
CA CYS A 91 26.56 -0.60 -25.82
C CYS A 91 28.07 -0.52 -25.86
N GLN A 92 28.69 -0.01 -24.80
CA GLN A 92 30.13 0.03 -24.66
C GLN A 92 30.60 -1.26 -23.98
N VAL A 93 31.46 -2.01 -24.67
CA VAL A 93 31.90 -3.34 -24.27
C VAL A 93 33.42 -3.38 -24.16
N ARG A 94 33.90 -4.08 -23.14
CA ARG A 94 35.32 -4.36 -22.91
C ARG A 94 35.64 -5.77 -23.41
N ARG A 95 36.63 -5.90 -24.31
CA ARG A 95 37.04 -7.17 -24.94
C ARG A 95 38.56 -7.26 -25.01
N ASP A 96 39.09 -8.46 -24.81
CA ASP A 96 40.50 -8.74 -25.06
C ASP A 96 40.74 -8.90 -26.57
N LEU A 97 41.65 -8.12 -27.12
CA LEU A 97 42.03 -8.22 -28.53
C LEU A 97 43.24 -9.14 -28.66
N THR A 98 43.03 -10.32 -29.24
CA THR A 98 44.12 -11.21 -29.66
C THR A 98 44.64 -10.78 -31.03
N MET A 99 45.29 -9.59 -31.12
CA MET A 99 46.32 -9.27 -32.11
C MET A 99 47.01 -7.93 -31.78
N TYR A 100 48.30 -8.00 -31.45
CA TYR A 100 49.31 -6.92 -31.50
C TYR A 100 48.96 -5.53 -30.95
N ASP A 101 48.44 -5.42 -29.73
CA ASP A 101 48.73 -4.22 -28.92
C ASP A 101 48.67 -4.54 -27.42
N LEU A 102 49.81 -5.00 -26.88
CA LEU A 102 50.01 -5.25 -25.45
C LEU A 102 50.18 -3.91 -24.72
N ALA A 103 49.11 -3.12 -24.58
CA ALA A 103 49.13 -1.98 -23.65
C ALA A 103 47.78 -1.36 -23.26
N ARG A 104 46.67 -1.58 -23.97
CA ARG A 104 45.43 -0.85 -23.65
C ARG A 104 44.18 -1.69 -23.73
N ASP A 105 43.42 -1.55 -22.65
CA ASP A 105 42.10 -2.10 -22.46
C ASP A 105 41.10 -1.38 -23.39
N HIS A 106 40.89 -1.94 -24.59
CA HIS A 106 40.12 -1.30 -25.63
C HIS A 106 38.62 -1.43 -25.38
N GLN A 107 37.99 -0.30 -25.04
CA GLN A 107 36.53 -0.17 -25.01
C GLN A 107 36.02 0.03 -26.44
N SER A 108 35.09 -0.82 -26.87
CA SER A 108 34.49 -0.75 -28.21
C SER A 108 32.97 -0.58 -28.11
N ARG A 109 32.39 0.24 -29.00
CA ARG A 109 30.93 0.34 -29.11
C ARG A 109 30.43 -0.75 -30.03
N VAL A 110 29.55 -1.59 -29.49
CA VAL A 110 29.01 -2.77 -30.15
C VAL A 110 27.48 -2.70 -30.07
N PRO A 111 26.74 -2.88 -31.18
CA PRO A 111 25.30 -3.10 -31.15
C PRO A 111 24.87 -4.10 -30.08
N ALA A 112 23.82 -3.79 -29.31
CA ALA A 112 23.34 -4.62 -28.20
C ALA A 112 23.07 -6.08 -28.62
N ARG A 113 22.66 -6.31 -29.87
CA ARG A 113 22.43 -7.63 -30.46
C ARG A 113 23.66 -8.53 -30.60
N MET A 114 24.87 -7.98 -30.51
CA MET A 114 26.11 -8.74 -30.63
C MET A 114 26.76 -9.01 -29.26
N LEU A 115 26.05 -8.74 -28.17
CA LEU A 115 26.45 -9.15 -26.83
C LEU A 115 26.27 -10.66 -26.67
N VAL A 116 27.23 -11.28 -25.99
CA VAL A 116 27.21 -12.70 -25.63
C VAL A 116 27.47 -12.88 -24.13
N THR A 117 27.09 -14.03 -23.59
CA THR A 117 27.39 -14.35 -22.19
C THR A 117 28.89 -14.32 -21.93
N GLY A 118 29.32 -13.58 -20.91
CA GLY A 118 30.72 -13.33 -20.57
C GLY A 118 31.32 -12.00 -21.06
N ASP A 119 30.63 -11.25 -21.94
CA ASP A 119 31.03 -9.87 -22.28
C ASP A 119 30.96 -8.96 -21.04
N ILE A 120 31.82 -7.94 -20.97
CA ILE A 120 31.74 -6.90 -19.93
C ILE A 120 31.17 -5.62 -20.52
N VAL A 121 30.06 -5.16 -19.95
CA VAL A 121 29.34 -3.96 -20.37
C VAL A 121 29.61 -2.84 -19.36
N LEU A 122 29.88 -1.65 -19.89
CA LEU A 122 29.99 -0.41 -19.13
C LEU A 122 28.67 0.34 -19.23
N LEU A 123 28.13 0.74 -18.09
CA LEU A 123 26.87 1.45 -17.94
C LEU A 123 27.11 2.84 -17.36
N SER A 124 26.43 3.84 -17.92
CA SER A 124 26.42 5.22 -17.44
C SER A 124 24.98 5.74 -17.35
N ALA A 125 24.79 6.83 -16.60
CA ALA A 125 23.51 7.52 -16.52
C ALA A 125 22.91 7.81 -17.92
N GLY A 126 21.64 7.45 -18.10
CA GLY A 126 20.92 7.53 -19.36
C GLY A 126 20.89 6.24 -20.18
N ASP A 127 21.77 5.27 -19.91
CA ASP A 127 21.79 3.99 -20.64
C ASP A 127 20.61 3.08 -20.24
N TYR A 128 20.06 2.35 -21.20
CA TYR A 128 19.29 1.14 -20.90
C TYR A 128 20.24 -0.06 -20.79
N VAL A 129 19.93 -0.94 -19.85
CA VAL A 129 20.65 -2.19 -19.59
C VAL A 129 20.33 -3.18 -20.73
N PRO A 130 21.33 -3.60 -21.52
CA PRO A 130 21.09 -4.28 -22.79
C PRO A 130 20.94 -5.81 -22.67
N ALA A 131 21.31 -6.38 -21.53
CA ALA A 131 21.30 -7.81 -21.24
C ALA A 131 21.21 -7.99 -19.73
N ASP A 132 20.95 -9.21 -19.26
CA ASP A 132 20.99 -9.49 -17.83
C ASP A 132 22.46 -9.49 -17.36
N LEU A 133 22.78 -8.65 -16.37
CA LEU A 133 24.14 -8.41 -15.90
C LEU A 133 24.31 -8.79 -14.42
N ARG A 134 25.49 -9.32 -14.10
CA ARG A 134 26.02 -9.35 -12.72
C ARG A 134 27.03 -8.22 -12.57
N LEU A 135 26.82 -7.35 -11.59
CA LEU A 135 27.70 -6.22 -11.33
C LEU A 135 29.06 -6.70 -10.79
N ILE A 136 30.14 -6.19 -11.38
CA ILE A 136 31.52 -6.37 -10.95
C ILE A 136 31.95 -5.16 -10.11
N HIS A 137 31.55 -3.97 -10.54
CA HIS A 137 31.86 -2.71 -9.90
C HIS A 137 30.71 -1.71 -10.11
N GLN A 138 30.43 -0.88 -9.12
CA GLN A 138 29.38 0.12 -9.16
C GLN A 138 29.81 1.37 -8.41
N ASP A 139 29.51 2.53 -8.99
CA ASP A 139 29.70 3.85 -8.38
C ASP A 139 28.36 4.58 -8.41
N HIS A 140 27.71 4.66 -7.24
CA HIS A 140 26.44 5.37 -7.03
C HIS A 140 25.35 5.01 -8.05
N LEU A 141 25.26 3.72 -8.41
CA LEU A 141 24.34 3.23 -9.43
C LEU A 141 22.88 3.31 -8.96
N ILE A 142 22.07 4.12 -9.64
CA ILE A 142 20.62 4.21 -9.45
C ILE A 142 19.95 3.72 -10.73
N LEU A 143 19.05 2.74 -10.61
CA LEU A 143 18.32 2.14 -11.73
C LEU A 143 16.82 2.38 -11.58
N ASN A 144 16.17 2.81 -12.66
CA ASN A 144 14.73 2.71 -12.83
C ASN A 144 14.43 1.33 -13.44
N ARG A 145 13.88 0.43 -12.63
CA ARG A 145 13.78 -0.99 -12.95
C ARG A 145 12.55 -1.26 -13.80
N ALA A 146 12.74 -1.80 -14.99
CA ALA A 146 11.65 -2.06 -15.93
C ALA A 146 10.85 -3.32 -15.58
N ILE A 147 11.45 -4.23 -14.79
CA ILE A 147 10.91 -5.55 -14.44
C ILE A 147 11.35 -5.91 -13.01
N LEU A 148 10.56 -6.74 -12.31
CA LEU A 148 10.71 -7.27 -10.93
C LEU A 148 12.12 -7.17 -10.32
N GLN A 149 12.18 -6.76 -9.04
CA GLN A 149 13.40 -6.57 -8.23
C GLN A 149 14.44 -7.69 -8.44
N ALA A 150 15.46 -7.42 -9.26
CA ALA A 150 16.74 -8.12 -9.24
C ALA A 150 17.47 -7.89 -7.89
N ALA A 151 18.44 -8.73 -7.53
CA ALA A 151 19.27 -8.48 -6.33
C ALA A 151 20.03 -7.13 -6.42
N SER A 152 20.58 -6.63 -5.32
CA SER A 152 21.34 -5.35 -5.29
C SER A 152 22.50 -5.31 -6.29
N ASP A 153 23.03 -6.48 -6.63
CA ASP A 153 24.25 -6.64 -7.42
C ASP A 153 23.98 -7.18 -8.83
N THR A 154 22.72 -7.14 -9.29
CA THR A 154 22.34 -7.57 -10.64
C THR A 154 21.45 -6.53 -11.33
N CYS A 155 21.54 -6.47 -12.65
CA CYS A 155 20.72 -5.60 -13.48
C CYS A 155 19.96 -6.46 -14.50
N ALA A 156 18.67 -6.20 -14.67
CA ALA A 156 17.87 -6.90 -15.67
C ALA A 156 17.89 -6.16 -17.00
N MET A 157 17.82 -6.90 -18.10
CA MET A 157 17.64 -6.33 -19.43
C MET A 157 16.41 -5.42 -19.47
N GLY A 158 16.61 -4.16 -19.85
CA GLY A 158 15.56 -3.14 -19.96
C GLY A 158 15.47 -2.16 -18.80
N ASP A 159 16.19 -2.40 -17.69
CA ASP A 159 16.37 -1.39 -16.65
C ASP A 159 17.04 -0.13 -17.24
N ARG A 160 16.70 1.05 -16.71
CA ARG A 160 17.29 2.33 -17.14
C ARG A 160 18.21 2.86 -16.04
N VAL A 161 19.43 3.22 -16.39
CA VAL A 161 20.37 3.87 -15.47
C VAL A 161 19.94 5.33 -15.30
N VAL A 162 19.52 5.68 -14.09
CA VAL A 162 19.10 7.04 -13.71
C VAL A 162 20.32 7.88 -13.33
N ALA A 163 21.23 7.31 -12.54
CA ALA A 163 22.44 7.98 -12.09
C ALA A 163 23.56 6.96 -11.82
N GLY A 164 24.80 7.45 -11.76
CA GLY A 164 25.99 6.63 -11.48
C GLY A 164 26.56 5.90 -12.69
N THR A 165 27.56 5.07 -12.41
CA THR A 165 28.19 4.19 -13.41
C THR A 165 28.35 2.78 -12.86
N ALA A 166 28.38 1.80 -13.75
CA ALA A 166 28.63 0.42 -13.35
C ALA A 166 29.32 -0.39 -14.44
N GLN A 167 30.00 -1.43 -14.00
CA GLN A 167 30.59 -2.46 -14.86
C GLN A 167 29.94 -3.79 -14.52
N GLY A 168 29.38 -4.47 -15.51
CA GLY A 168 28.70 -5.75 -15.33
C GLY A 168 29.14 -6.79 -16.34
N VAL A 169 29.23 -8.05 -15.90
CA VAL A 169 29.39 -9.20 -16.80
C VAL A 169 28.02 -9.68 -17.27
N VAL A 170 27.88 -9.92 -18.57
CA VAL A 170 26.66 -10.45 -19.18
C VAL A 170 26.46 -11.90 -18.75
N VAL A 171 25.38 -12.17 -18.04
CA VAL A 171 25.04 -13.53 -17.55
C VAL A 171 23.97 -14.21 -18.39
N ALA A 172 23.11 -13.45 -19.07
CA ALA A 172 22.14 -14.00 -20.02
C ALA A 172 21.84 -13.01 -21.14
N THR A 173 21.48 -13.53 -22.31
CA THR A 173 21.13 -12.76 -23.51
C THR A 173 19.86 -13.28 -24.16
N GLY A 174 19.19 -12.42 -24.93
CA GLY A 174 18.02 -12.73 -25.73
C GLY A 174 16.88 -13.36 -24.92
N ASN A 175 16.35 -14.50 -25.37
CA ASN A 175 15.22 -15.17 -24.72
C ASN A 175 15.59 -15.84 -23.38
N GLN A 176 16.85 -15.80 -22.96
CA GLN A 176 17.30 -16.31 -21.67
C GLN A 176 17.36 -15.20 -20.61
N THR A 177 17.18 -13.93 -20.98
CA THR A 177 17.04 -12.83 -20.01
C THR A 177 15.68 -12.87 -19.33
N LEU A 178 15.56 -12.19 -18.18
CA LEU A 178 14.28 -12.05 -17.49
C LEU A 178 13.19 -11.45 -18.40
N LEU A 179 13.52 -10.36 -19.12
CA LEU A 179 12.63 -9.77 -20.12
C LEU A 179 12.32 -10.77 -21.26
N GLY A 180 13.30 -11.52 -21.72
CA GLY A 180 13.14 -12.53 -22.75
C GLY A 180 12.21 -13.69 -22.37
N VAL A 181 12.28 -14.15 -21.12
CA VAL A 181 11.39 -15.19 -20.59
C VAL A 181 9.95 -14.66 -20.45
N LEU A 182 9.79 -13.46 -19.90
CA LEU A 182 8.48 -12.80 -19.78
C LEU A 182 7.81 -12.54 -21.13
N MET A 183 8.62 -12.31 -22.17
CA MET A 183 8.12 -12.13 -23.54
C MET A 183 7.85 -13.47 -24.25
N ARG A 184 8.28 -14.61 -23.70
CA ARG A 184 8.10 -15.95 -24.29
C ARG A 184 6.94 -16.72 -23.65
N GLU A 185 6.73 -16.54 -22.36
CA GLU A 185 5.57 -17.10 -21.67
C GLU A 185 4.50 -16.01 -21.65
N PRO A 186 3.27 -16.26 -22.14
CA PRO A 186 2.18 -15.35 -21.85
C PRO A 186 2.08 -15.30 -20.33
N VAL A 187 2.50 -14.18 -19.75
CA VAL A 187 2.06 -13.80 -18.41
C VAL A 187 0.54 -13.99 -18.46
N PRO A 188 -0.10 -14.67 -17.49
CA PRO A 188 -1.53 -14.53 -17.31
C PRO A 188 -1.76 -13.09 -16.87
N VAL A 189 -1.67 -12.16 -17.82
CA VAL A 189 -2.39 -10.90 -17.78
C VAL A 189 -3.83 -11.35 -17.67
N ALA A 190 -4.52 -10.89 -16.64
CA ALA A 190 -5.94 -11.09 -16.45
C ALA A 190 -6.69 -10.98 -17.80
N CYS A 191 -6.95 -12.14 -18.43
CA CYS A 191 -7.81 -12.25 -19.59
C CYS A 191 -9.23 -12.14 -19.05
N GLY A 192 -9.69 -10.90 -18.91
CA GLY A 192 -11.00 -10.65 -18.31
C GLY A 192 -11.56 -9.24 -18.48
N TRP A 193 -11.08 -8.42 -19.42
CA TRP A 193 -11.61 -7.06 -19.63
C TRP A 193 -11.92 -6.74 -21.10
N ARG A 194 -12.28 -7.75 -21.91
CA ARG A 194 -12.76 -7.55 -23.29
C ARG A 194 -13.95 -8.42 -23.72
N ARG A 195 -14.71 -8.98 -22.77
CA ARG A 195 -15.98 -9.71 -23.04
C ARG A 195 -17.10 -9.46 -22.02
N VAL A 196 -17.09 -8.31 -21.33
CA VAL A 196 -18.20 -7.88 -20.44
C VAL A 196 -18.88 -6.59 -20.93
N LEU A 197 -18.50 -6.07 -22.11
CA LEU A 197 -19.21 -4.95 -22.77
C LEU A 197 -20.13 -5.38 -23.93
N GLU A 198 -20.32 -6.68 -24.13
CA GLU A 198 -21.29 -7.23 -25.09
C GLU A 198 -22.18 -8.25 -24.38
N CYS A 199 -23.00 -7.79 -23.43
CA CYS A 199 -24.25 -8.42 -23.01
C CYS A 199 -24.87 -7.63 -21.83
N SER A 200 -25.63 -6.58 -22.13
CA SER A 200 -26.91 -6.35 -21.46
C SER A 200 -27.79 -5.44 -22.32
N PRO A 201 -29.07 -5.80 -22.53
CA PRO A 201 -30.00 -5.00 -23.29
C PRO A 201 -30.66 -4.00 -22.35
N PHE A 202 -30.39 -2.71 -22.51
CA PHE A 202 -31.31 -1.67 -22.06
C PHE A 202 -31.44 -0.63 -23.17
N GLN A 203 -32.51 -0.80 -23.95
CA GLN A 203 -33.05 0.26 -24.79
C GLN A 203 -33.47 1.41 -23.89
N LEU A 204 -32.82 2.56 -24.02
CA LEU A 204 -33.47 3.85 -23.83
C LEU A 204 -33.19 4.71 -25.06
N SER A 205 -34.29 5.25 -25.55
CA SER A 205 -34.55 5.81 -26.86
C SER A 205 -33.71 7.04 -27.21
N LYS A 206 -33.33 7.12 -28.49
CA LYS A 206 -32.90 8.34 -29.19
C LYS A 206 -33.91 9.47 -28.98
N ALA A 207 -33.48 10.57 -28.37
CA ALA A 207 -33.93 11.92 -28.70
C ALA A 207 -32.96 12.94 -28.09
N ALA A 208 -32.67 14.00 -28.86
CA ALA A 208 -31.96 15.23 -28.48
C ALA A 208 -30.42 15.21 -28.46
N SER A 209 -29.84 14.97 -29.64
CA SER A 209 -28.64 15.72 -30.07
C SER A 209 -29.11 16.98 -30.80
N LEU A 210 -28.77 18.16 -30.30
CA LEU A 210 -28.58 19.44 -31.04
C LEU A 210 -28.57 20.61 -30.06
N ALA A 211 -27.38 21.01 -29.60
CA ALA A 211 -26.99 22.42 -29.38
C ALA A 211 -25.56 22.51 -28.82
N ALA A 212 -24.85 23.54 -29.25
CA ALA A 212 -23.58 24.05 -28.73
C ALA A 212 -22.28 23.33 -29.18
N GLY A 213 -22.09 23.28 -30.50
CA GLY A 213 -20.77 23.53 -31.07
C GLY A 213 -20.63 25.03 -31.35
N ALA A 214 -19.64 25.69 -30.73
CA ALA A 214 -18.95 26.92 -31.15
C ALA A 214 -18.41 27.71 -29.93
N ALA A 215 -17.33 27.24 -29.29
CA ALA A 215 -16.55 28.08 -28.35
C ALA A 215 -15.13 27.55 -28.02
N LEU A 216 -14.45 26.78 -28.87
CA LEU A 216 -13.15 26.18 -28.52
C LEU A 216 -12.15 26.13 -29.69
N PHE A 217 -12.04 27.23 -30.44
CA PHE A 217 -11.01 27.41 -31.49
C PHE A 217 -10.22 28.73 -31.36
N GLY A 218 -10.10 29.27 -30.13
CA GLY A 218 -9.57 30.62 -29.90
C GLY A 218 -8.33 30.76 -29.00
N LEU A 219 -7.66 29.68 -28.58
CA LEU A 219 -6.50 29.81 -27.67
C LEU A 219 -5.42 28.72 -27.89
N ALA A 220 -4.99 28.54 -29.15
CA ALA A 220 -3.90 27.63 -29.50
C ALA A 220 -2.63 28.36 -30.01
N GLY A 221 -2.44 29.63 -29.65
CA GLY A 221 -1.44 30.49 -30.28
C GLY A 221 -0.75 31.50 -29.38
N ALA A 222 -0.44 31.13 -28.13
CA ALA A 222 0.58 31.81 -27.32
C ALA A 222 0.81 30.98 -26.05
N LEU A 223 1.91 30.23 -26.01
CA LEU A 223 2.74 29.83 -24.85
C LEU A 223 3.71 28.75 -25.34
N MET A 224 4.57 29.11 -26.29
CA MET A 224 5.83 28.41 -26.52
C MET A 224 6.92 29.15 -25.76
N MET A 225 7.06 28.83 -24.47
CA MET A 225 8.33 28.90 -23.75
C MET A 225 8.43 27.64 -22.89
N PRO A 226 9.50 26.84 -23.03
CA PRO A 226 9.75 25.76 -22.09
C PRO A 226 10.22 26.36 -20.76
N SER A 227 9.28 26.61 -19.85
CA SER A 227 9.59 26.71 -18.44
C SER A 227 10.18 25.37 -18.02
N HIS A 228 11.50 25.29 -17.92
CA HIS A 228 12.16 24.18 -17.23
C HIS A 228 11.90 24.38 -15.74
N SER A 229 10.67 24.09 -15.31
CA SER A 229 10.40 23.78 -13.92
C SER A 229 11.12 22.46 -13.66
N HIS A 230 12.24 22.51 -12.94
CA HIS A 230 12.77 21.32 -12.30
C HIS A 230 11.76 20.96 -11.20
N ALA A 231 10.73 20.19 -11.54
CA ALA A 231 9.81 19.62 -10.58
C ALA A 231 10.64 18.81 -9.57
N GLU A 232 10.67 19.24 -8.31
CA GLU A 232 11.22 18.42 -7.23
C GLU A 232 10.23 17.27 -7.01
N THR A 233 10.42 16.17 -7.73
CA THR A 233 9.64 14.95 -7.53
C THR A 233 10.29 14.17 -6.39
N SER A 234 9.59 14.02 -5.27
CA SER A 234 10.01 13.10 -4.22
C SER A 234 9.05 11.92 -4.14
N VAL A 235 9.61 10.71 -4.20
CA VAL A 235 8.90 9.46 -3.94
C VAL A 235 9.58 8.81 -2.75
N GLN A 236 8.79 8.46 -1.75
CA GLN A 236 9.26 7.88 -0.49
C GLN A 236 8.53 6.58 -0.22
N LEU A 237 9.31 5.51 -0.03
CA LEU A 237 8.86 4.32 0.68
C LEU A 237 8.91 4.63 2.17
N TYR A 238 7.83 4.34 2.89
CA TYR A 238 7.74 4.51 4.33
C TYR A 238 6.96 3.35 4.95
N GLY A 239 7.01 3.26 6.27
CA GLY A 239 6.12 2.38 7.01
C GLY A 239 6.33 2.41 8.51
N THR A 240 5.47 1.68 9.18
CA THR A 240 5.48 1.47 10.62
C THR A 240 5.29 -0.01 10.90
N LEU A 241 6.17 -0.59 11.69
CA LEU A 241 6.07 -1.97 12.17
C LEU A 241 5.85 -1.93 13.67
N ASP A 242 4.73 -2.49 14.14
CA ASP A 242 4.36 -2.59 15.54
C ASP A 242 4.02 -4.03 15.88
N ALA A 243 4.82 -4.64 16.76
CA ALA A 243 4.58 -5.98 17.25
C ALA A 243 4.74 -6.04 18.77
N GLY A 244 3.89 -6.82 19.41
CA GLY A 244 3.93 -7.02 20.86
C GLY A 244 3.43 -8.38 21.30
N LEU A 245 3.63 -8.69 22.58
CA LEU A 245 2.97 -9.80 23.26
C LEU A 245 1.75 -9.27 23.99
N GLY A 246 0.58 -9.86 23.71
CA GLY A 246 -0.70 -9.49 24.30
C GLY A 246 -1.28 -10.59 25.17
N TRP A 247 -1.82 -10.21 26.32
CA TRP A 247 -2.65 -11.05 27.18
C TRP A 247 -4.05 -10.47 27.22
N THR A 248 -4.97 -11.09 26.47
CA THR A 248 -6.36 -10.65 26.36
C THR A 248 -7.24 -11.59 27.18
N ARG A 249 -8.16 -11.02 27.95
CA ARG A 249 -9.20 -11.78 28.66
C ARG A 249 -10.55 -11.19 28.34
N VAL A 250 -11.49 -12.04 27.95
CA VAL A 250 -12.89 -11.67 27.73
C VAL A 250 -13.77 -12.60 28.56
N SER A 251 -14.72 -12.03 29.28
CA SER A 251 -15.68 -12.82 30.08
C SER A 251 -16.51 -13.73 29.18
N GLY A 252 -16.66 -15.00 29.55
CA GLY A 252 -17.36 -15.99 28.73
C GLY A 252 -16.42 -16.73 27.78
N GLU A 253 -15.45 -16.04 27.17
CA GLU A 253 -14.53 -16.60 26.17
C GLU A 253 -13.18 -17.08 26.75
N GLY A 254 -12.80 -16.61 27.94
CA GLY A 254 -11.57 -17.04 28.61
C GLY A 254 -10.39 -16.09 28.40
N SER A 255 -9.17 -16.62 28.34
CA SER A 255 -7.95 -15.83 28.20
C SER A 255 -7.07 -16.35 27.07
N GLN A 256 -6.54 -15.43 26.27
CA GLN A 256 -5.70 -15.69 25.12
C GLN A 256 -4.35 -14.96 25.24
N ARG A 257 -3.31 -15.54 24.67
CA ARG A 257 -1.94 -15.02 24.69
C ARG A 257 -1.33 -15.16 23.31
N ASP A 258 -1.17 -14.03 22.62
CA ASP A 258 -0.70 -14.03 21.25
C ASP A 258 0.34 -12.95 21.00
N VAL A 259 0.99 -13.07 19.85
CA VAL A 259 1.66 -11.94 19.22
C VAL A 259 0.60 -11.01 18.66
N LEU A 260 0.61 -9.75 19.09
CA LEU A 260 -0.18 -8.68 18.52
C LEU A 260 0.59 -8.09 17.33
N SER A 261 -0.03 -8.11 16.16
CA SER A 261 0.33 -7.19 15.09
C SER A 261 -0.42 -5.89 15.33
N GLY A 262 0.31 -4.88 15.78
CA GLY A 262 -0.24 -3.65 16.30
C GLY A 262 -0.68 -3.76 17.75
N GLY A 263 -0.08 -2.95 18.62
CA GLY A 263 -0.58 -2.68 19.97
C GLY A 263 -0.70 -1.20 20.26
N GLN A 264 0.23 -0.37 19.77
CA GLN A 264 0.15 1.08 19.85
C GLN A 264 -0.32 1.72 18.54
N THR A 265 -0.02 1.09 17.40
CA THR A 265 -0.43 1.51 16.06
C THR A 265 -0.48 0.31 15.15
N ASP A 266 -1.23 0.39 14.05
CA ASP A 266 -1.27 -0.67 13.05
C ASP A 266 0.06 -0.77 12.27
N SER A 267 0.39 -2.00 11.87
CA SER A 267 1.57 -2.29 11.07
C SER A 267 1.26 -2.08 9.59
N LEU A 268 2.00 -1.19 8.93
CA LEU A 268 1.75 -0.82 7.54
C LEU A 268 3.03 -0.44 6.80
N TRP A 269 2.95 -0.46 5.48
CA TRP A 269 3.93 0.12 4.59
C TRP A 269 3.24 0.85 3.45
N GLY A 270 3.93 1.83 2.88
CA GLY A 270 3.37 2.59 1.78
C GLY A 270 4.40 3.31 0.93
N ILE A 271 3.94 3.79 -0.21
CA ILE A 271 4.67 4.65 -1.12
C ILE A 271 3.86 5.92 -1.26
N ARG A 272 4.46 7.04 -0.86
CA ARG A 272 3.90 8.37 -1.05
C ARG A 272 4.82 9.21 -1.92
N GLY A 273 4.25 10.20 -2.57
CA GLY A 273 5.06 11.14 -3.32
C GLY A 273 4.35 12.45 -3.57
N HIS A 274 5.15 13.42 -4.00
CA HIS A 274 4.67 14.68 -4.52
C HIS A 274 5.52 15.14 -5.70
N GLU A 275 4.89 15.89 -6.58
CA GLU A 275 5.51 16.54 -7.74
C GLU A 275 5.08 18.01 -7.74
N ASP A 276 6.06 18.91 -7.68
CA ASP A 276 5.81 20.34 -7.91
C ASP A 276 5.51 20.58 -9.40
N LEU A 277 4.31 21.06 -9.68
CA LEU A 277 3.83 21.37 -11.04
C LEU A 277 4.09 22.84 -11.42
N GLY A 278 4.65 23.64 -10.53
CA GLY A 278 4.90 25.07 -10.69
C GLY A 278 3.74 25.95 -10.19
N ASP A 279 4.02 27.23 -9.95
CA ASP A 279 3.05 28.25 -9.53
C ASP A 279 2.23 27.87 -8.28
N GLY A 280 2.85 27.12 -7.36
CA GLY A 280 2.23 26.64 -6.13
C GLY A 280 1.25 25.48 -6.33
N LEU A 281 1.18 24.89 -7.53
CA LEU A 281 0.40 23.69 -7.84
C LEU A 281 1.25 22.43 -7.61
N ARG A 282 0.67 21.39 -7.04
CA ARG A 282 1.34 20.11 -6.78
C ARG A 282 0.45 18.92 -7.07
N ALA A 283 1.02 17.84 -7.60
CA ALA A 283 0.40 16.52 -7.59
C ALA A 283 0.92 15.73 -6.39
N THR A 284 0.05 14.96 -5.74
CA THR A 284 0.37 14.16 -4.54
C THR A 284 -0.25 12.78 -4.68
N PHE A 285 0.34 11.74 -4.11
CA PHE A 285 -0.29 10.43 -4.05
C PHE A 285 0.13 9.66 -2.80
N ASN A 286 -0.70 8.69 -2.41
CA ASN A 286 -0.34 7.71 -1.40
C ASN A 286 -0.95 6.34 -1.72
N LEU A 287 -0.13 5.31 -1.60
CA LEU A 287 -0.50 3.89 -1.69
C LEU A 287 0.00 3.20 -0.42
N GLU A 288 -0.91 2.66 0.41
CA GLU A 288 -0.61 2.14 1.74
C GLU A 288 -1.33 0.81 1.98
N SER A 289 -0.61 -0.13 2.58
CA SER A 289 -1.03 -1.51 2.81
C SER A 289 -0.70 -1.95 4.23
N GLY A 290 -1.69 -2.53 4.91
CA GLY A 290 -1.54 -3.13 6.24
C GLY A 290 -0.89 -4.51 6.17
N ILE A 291 -0.05 -4.82 7.15
CA ILE A 291 0.63 -6.11 7.30
C ILE A 291 0.31 -6.68 8.67
N ASP A 292 -0.05 -7.95 8.72
CA ASP A 292 -0.07 -8.72 9.95
C ASP A 292 1.33 -9.30 10.22
N LEU A 293 2.03 -8.78 11.23
CA LEU A 293 3.35 -9.25 11.66
C LEU A 293 3.33 -10.60 12.36
N ALA A 294 2.19 -11.05 12.89
CA ALA A 294 2.07 -12.36 13.51
C ALA A 294 2.06 -13.47 12.45
N THR A 295 1.51 -13.21 11.26
CA THR A 295 1.35 -14.21 10.19
C THR A 295 2.18 -13.92 8.93
N GLY A 296 2.66 -12.70 8.76
CA GLY A 296 3.36 -12.22 7.57
C GLY A 296 2.44 -12.00 6.36
N ARG A 297 1.12 -11.94 6.56
CA ARG A 297 0.13 -11.74 5.49
C ARG A 297 -0.23 -10.26 5.37
N ALA A 298 -0.77 -9.87 4.21
CA ALA A 298 -1.51 -8.61 4.11
C ALA A 298 -2.71 -8.68 5.05
N GLU A 299 -3.01 -7.57 5.71
CA GLU A 299 -4.15 -7.46 6.64
C GLU A 299 -5.49 -7.71 5.92
N ASP A 300 -5.62 -7.17 4.72
CA ASP A 300 -6.69 -7.50 3.76
C ASP A 300 -6.06 -8.28 2.60
N SER A 301 -6.33 -9.59 2.52
CA SER A 301 -5.74 -10.44 1.49
C SER A 301 -6.33 -10.27 0.10
N GLU A 302 -7.48 -9.59 -0.02
CA GLU A 302 -8.16 -9.34 -1.29
C GLU A 302 -7.76 -7.98 -1.89
N ARG A 303 -7.28 -7.05 -1.05
CA ARG A 303 -6.93 -5.69 -1.47
C ARG A 303 -5.47 -5.36 -1.17
N LEU A 304 -4.71 -5.10 -2.25
CA LEU A 304 -3.29 -4.74 -2.15
C LEU A 304 -3.03 -3.47 -1.31
N PHE A 305 -3.85 -2.43 -1.48
CA PHE A 305 -3.73 -1.15 -0.77
C PHE A 305 -5.00 -0.87 0.03
N ASN A 306 -5.12 -1.55 1.16
CA ASN A 306 -6.32 -1.53 2.00
C ASN A 306 -6.43 -0.30 2.90
N TYR A 307 -5.34 0.39 3.21
CA TYR A 307 -5.38 1.63 3.97
C TYR A 307 -5.65 2.82 3.04
N GLN A 308 -4.72 3.13 2.14
CA GLN A 308 -4.84 4.30 1.28
C GLN A 308 -4.47 3.98 -0.16
N ALA A 309 -5.25 4.48 -1.09
CA ALA A 309 -4.95 4.43 -2.52
C ALA A 309 -5.60 5.64 -3.19
N TRP A 310 -4.86 6.75 -3.26
CA TRP A 310 -5.39 8.00 -3.78
C TRP A 310 -4.35 8.83 -4.54
N LEU A 311 -4.87 9.67 -5.44
CA LEU A 311 -4.16 10.72 -6.15
C LEU A 311 -4.78 12.06 -5.78
N GLY A 312 -3.94 13.07 -5.57
CA GLY A 312 -4.32 14.41 -5.21
C GLY A 312 -3.74 15.44 -6.17
N LEU A 313 -4.47 16.55 -6.28
CA LEU A 313 -3.98 17.81 -6.83
C LEU A 313 -4.12 18.83 -5.72
N GLY A 314 -3.11 19.65 -5.47
CA GLY A 314 -3.14 20.70 -4.48
C GLY A 314 -2.60 22.01 -5.00
N SER A 315 -3.01 23.09 -4.36
CA SER A 315 -2.50 24.44 -4.58
C SER A 315 -2.47 25.22 -3.28
N ASP A 316 -1.52 26.11 -3.13
CA ASP A 316 -1.45 27.01 -1.97
C ASP A 316 -2.68 27.92 -1.83
N ASN A 317 -3.40 28.18 -2.93
CA ASN A 317 -4.57 29.06 -2.94
C ASN A 317 -5.87 28.39 -2.50
N TRP A 318 -6.03 27.10 -2.78
CA TRP A 318 -7.30 26.38 -2.57
C TRP A 318 -7.18 25.08 -1.81
N GLY A 319 -5.97 24.65 -1.45
CA GLY A 319 -5.73 23.49 -0.60
C GLY A 319 -5.51 22.24 -1.44
N GLU A 320 -6.17 21.13 -1.14
CA GLU A 320 -5.92 19.85 -1.81
C GLU A 320 -7.20 19.06 -2.09
N LEU A 321 -7.31 18.53 -3.30
CA LEU A 321 -8.40 17.70 -3.77
C LEU A 321 -7.85 16.29 -4.03
N ARG A 322 -8.36 15.28 -3.32
CA ARG A 322 -7.91 13.89 -3.43
C ARG A 322 -9.02 12.98 -3.94
N PHE A 323 -8.63 12.01 -4.77
CA PHE A 323 -9.50 11.03 -5.39
C PHE A 323 -9.00 9.62 -5.06
N GLY A 324 -9.89 8.77 -4.53
CA GLY A 324 -9.59 7.36 -4.28
C GLY A 324 -9.96 6.92 -2.87
N ARG A 325 -9.35 5.81 -2.43
CA ARG A 325 -9.56 5.22 -1.11
C ARG A 325 -8.71 5.94 -0.07
N GLN A 326 -9.35 6.49 0.95
CA GLN A 326 -8.70 7.29 1.99
C GLN A 326 -9.59 7.43 3.23
N TYR A 327 -9.03 7.99 4.31
CA TYR A 327 -9.80 8.43 5.46
C TYR A 327 -10.81 9.52 5.10
N THR A 328 -11.91 9.58 5.85
CA THR A 328 -12.81 10.73 5.80
C THR A 328 -12.15 11.93 6.47
N VAL A 329 -12.56 13.15 6.09
CA VAL A 329 -12.03 14.36 6.74
C VAL A 329 -12.42 14.43 8.22
N GLY A 330 -13.58 13.87 8.60
CA GLY A 330 -14.02 13.78 9.99
C GLY A 330 -13.12 12.89 10.84
N GLN A 331 -12.79 11.70 10.32
CA GLN A 331 -11.86 10.79 10.96
C GLN A 331 -10.48 11.44 11.10
N GLU A 332 -9.94 12.00 10.01
CA GLU A 332 -8.59 12.56 9.96
C GLU A 332 -8.42 13.75 10.95
N PHE A 333 -9.40 14.64 11.01
CA PHE A 333 -9.27 15.88 11.80
C PHE A 333 -9.55 15.65 13.30
N VAL A 334 -10.49 14.77 13.64
CA VAL A 334 -10.89 14.55 15.04
C VAL A 334 -10.02 13.50 15.72
N SER A 335 -9.53 12.48 15.00
CA SER A 335 -8.67 11.44 15.59
C SER A 335 -7.37 11.98 16.19
N ALA A 336 -6.86 13.10 15.67
CA ALA A 336 -5.61 13.72 16.13
C ALA A 336 -5.59 14.14 17.62
N ILE A 337 -6.76 14.31 18.25
CA ILE A 337 -6.82 14.62 19.69
C ILE A 337 -6.47 13.41 20.58
N GLU A 338 -6.47 12.20 20.01
CA GLU A 338 -6.18 10.98 20.75
C GLU A 338 -4.77 11.04 21.37
N VAL A 339 -4.69 10.57 22.60
CA VAL A 339 -3.44 10.57 23.38
C VAL A 339 -2.61 9.30 23.16
N GLY A 340 -3.22 8.21 22.73
CA GLY A 340 -2.64 6.87 22.69
C GLY A 340 -3.58 5.88 22.03
N SER A 341 -3.18 5.35 20.89
CA SER A 341 -4.03 4.52 20.01
C SER A 341 -3.93 3.03 20.35
N TRP A 342 -4.12 2.70 21.63
CA TRP A 342 -4.01 1.32 22.12
C TRP A 342 -5.02 0.40 21.43
N LYS A 343 -4.56 -0.66 20.75
CA LYS A 343 -5.42 -1.55 19.94
C LYS A 343 -6.68 -1.98 20.69
N ASP A 344 -7.84 -1.66 20.13
CA ASP A 344 -9.21 -1.89 20.63
C ASP A 344 -9.63 -1.09 21.88
N PHE A 345 -8.72 -0.34 22.51
CA PHE A 345 -8.94 0.40 23.76
C PHE A 345 -8.62 1.90 23.68
N GLY A 346 -8.44 2.43 22.47
CA GLY A 346 -8.29 3.85 22.17
C GLY A 346 -9.62 4.60 22.11
N MET A 347 -9.57 5.84 21.62
CA MET A 347 -10.72 6.72 21.39
C MET A 347 -11.72 6.09 20.41
N GLY A 348 -11.23 5.42 19.37
CA GLY A 348 -12.03 4.72 18.35
C GLY A 348 -12.98 3.66 18.92
N ALA A 349 -12.66 3.08 20.09
CA ALA A 349 -13.49 2.06 20.73
C ALA A 349 -14.95 2.50 20.96
N LEU A 350 -15.18 3.78 21.27
CA LEU A 350 -16.52 4.33 21.48
C LEU A 350 -16.86 5.53 20.56
N MET A 351 -15.85 6.19 19.99
CA MET A 351 -16.02 7.24 18.97
C MET A 351 -15.68 6.67 17.59
N ARG A 352 -16.57 5.84 17.03
CA ARG A 352 -16.30 5.02 15.82
C ARG A 352 -16.01 5.83 14.55
N ALA A 353 -16.57 7.04 14.44
CA ALA A 353 -16.24 7.98 13.37
C ALA A 353 -14.80 8.54 13.47
N SER A 354 -14.08 8.30 14.58
CA SER A 354 -12.64 8.53 14.71
C SER A 354 -11.82 7.25 14.75
N ASP A 355 -12.44 6.09 14.54
CA ASP A 355 -11.72 4.82 14.44
C ASP A 355 -10.90 4.78 13.15
N ASN A 356 -10.02 3.79 13.04
CA ASN A 356 -9.16 3.63 11.87
C ASN A 356 -9.93 2.98 10.69
N TYR A 357 -10.72 3.76 9.94
CA TYR A 357 -11.45 3.26 8.76
C TYR A 357 -11.27 4.10 7.50
N GLN A 358 -11.29 3.43 6.35
CA GLN A 358 -11.07 4.06 5.05
C GLN A 358 -12.20 3.76 4.07
N ILE A 359 -12.54 4.75 3.26
CA ILE A 359 -13.68 4.72 2.36
C ILE A 359 -13.19 4.77 0.91
N SER A 360 -13.63 3.83 0.07
CA SER A 360 -13.38 3.84 -1.37
C SER A 360 -14.28 4.86 -2.09
N ASN A 361 -13.97 5.11 -3.37
CA ASN A 361 -14.77 6.00 -4.23
C ASN A 361 -14.96 7.41 -3.66
N GLN A 362 -13.99 7.88 -2.87
CA GLN A 362 -14.08 9.15 -2.16
C GLN A 362 -13.39 10.26 -2.95
N LEU A 363 -14.11 11.37 -3.09
CA LEU A 363 -13.57 12.70 -3.38
C LEU A 363 -13.46 13.46 -2.07
N SER A 364 -12.29 14.00 -1.74
CA SER A 364 -12.12 14.86 -0.57
C SER A 364 -11.41 16.15 -0.92
N TRP A 365 -11.78 17.21 -0.24
CA TRP A 365 -11.16 18.53 -0.32
C TRP A 365 -10.73 18.96 1.09
N ARG A 366 -9.51 19.47 1.20
CA ARG A 366 -8.96 20.12 2.39
C ARG A 366 -8.59 21.54 2.00
N SER A 367 -9.02 22.53 2.76
CA SER A 367 -8.63 23.92 2.52
C SER A 367 -7.14 24.15 2.80
N PRO A 368 -6.55 25.27 2.34
CA PRO A 368 -5.34 25.78 2.94
C PRO A 368 -5.58 26.05 4.43
N GLU A 369 -4.50 26.16 5.17
CA GLU A 369 -4.54 26.58 6.57
C GLU A 369 -4.61 28.11 6.65
N TRP A 370 -5.56 28.62 7.44
CA TRP A 370 -5.79 30.04 7.64
C TRP A 370 -5.70 30.37 9.13
N ALA A 371 -4.53 30.84 9.57
CA ALA A 371 -4.25 31.14 10.98
C ALA A 371 -4.65 29.98 11.91
N GLY A 372 -4.11 28.78 11.62
CA GLY A 372 -4.40 27.55 12.35
C GLY A 372 -5.70 26.85 11.97
N MET A 373 -6.65 27.52 11.31
CA MET A 373 -7.93 26.92 10.91
C MET A 373 -7.82 26.17 9.57
N GLN A 374 -8.40 24.97 9.51
CA GLN A 374 -8.53 24.19 8.28
C GLN A 374 -9.94 23.59 8.16
N LEU A 375 -10.51 23.64 6.95
CA LEU A 375 -11.79 23.03 6.62
C LEU A 375 -11.58 21.78 5.76
N GLY A 376 -12.43 20.78 5.95
CA GLY A 376 -12.45 19.56 5.17
C GLY A 376 -13.86 19.21 4.73
N ALA A 377 -13.99 18.70 3.51
CA ALA A 377 -15.21 18.07 3.02
C ALA A 377 -14.87 16.79 2.26
N SER A 378 -15.63 15.71 2.44
CA SER A 378 -15.54 14.54 1.60
C SER A 378 -16.89 13.96 1.21
N TYR A 379 -16.90 13.31 0.06
CA TYR A 379 -18.05 12.63 -0.52
C TYR A 379 -17.60 11.29 -1.11
N SER A 380 -18.25 10.20 -0.71
CA SER A 380 -18.14 8.90 -1.37
C SER A 380 -19.43 8.55 -2.08
N ALA A 381 -19.30 8.15 -3.35
CA ALA A 381 -20.43 7.80 -4.20
C ALA A 381 -21.00 6.40 -3.94
N ASP A 382 -20.16 5.50 -3.42
CA ASP A 382 -20.54 4.12 -3.11
C ASP A 382 -19.68 3.56 -1.99
N VAL A 383 -20.33 3.28 -0.84
CA VAL A 383 -19.72 2.64 0.33
C VAL A 383 -20.07 1.15 0.45
N GLY A 384 -20.70 0.55 -0.57
CA GLY A 384 -21.15 -0.85 -0.52
C GLY A 384 -20.00 -1.87 -0.46
N GLU A 385 -18.85 -1.56 -1.03
CA GLU A 385 -17.64 -2.39 -0.94
C GLU A 385 -17.06 -2.44 0.48
N GLN A 386 -17.48 -1.53 1.37
CA GLN A 386 -17.02 -1.44 2.76
C GLN A 386 -17.95 -2.19 3.73
N GLY A 387 -18.93 -2.94 3.23
CA GLY A 387 -19.97 -3.57 4.07
C GLY A 387 -20.95 -2.56 4.69
N LEU A 388 -20.82 -1.26 4.39
CA LEU A 388 -21.62 -0.17 4.93
C LEU A 388 -22.91 0.08 4.13
N GLY A 389 -23.56 -0.99 3.66
CA GLY A 389 -24.87 -0.96 3.01
C GLY A 389 -24.90 -1.50 1.58
N GLY A 390 -26.07 -1.36 0.93
CA GLY A 390 -26.29 -1.83 -0.44
C GLY A 390 -25.57 -0.97 -1.48
N SER A 391 -25.41 -1.52 -2.69
CA SER A 391 -24.80 -0.81 -3.83
C SER A 391 -25.43 0.57 -4.04
N ARG A 392 -24.59 1.62 -4.10
CA ARG A 392 -24.94 3.06 -4.20
C ARG A 392 -25.24 3.79 -2.88
N SER A 393 -24.82 3.25 -1.74
CA SER A 393 -24.87 4.00 -0.46
C SER A 393 -23.82 5.12 -0.48
N LYS A 394 -24.21 6.35 -0.13
CA LYS A 394 -23.31 7.51 -0.18
C LYS A 394 -22.91 7.95 1.21
N LEU A 395 -21.68 8.44 1.37
CA LEU A 395 -21.17 9.03 2.61
C LEU A 395 -20.78 10.48 2.38
N TYR A 396 -21.13 11.36 3.30
CA TYR A 396 -20.74 12.76 3.33
C TYR A 396 -20.03 13.04 4.66
N SER A 397 -18.92 13.76 4.62
CA SER A 397 -18.14 14.17 5.79
C SER A 397 -17.80 15.64 5.68
N LEU A 398 -18.01 16.40 6.75
CA LEU A 398 -17.58 17.79 6.90
C LEU A 398 -16.77 17.88 8.19
N ALA A 399 -15.63 18.55 8.14
CA ALA A 399 -14.75 18.69 9.29
C ALA A 399 -14.13 20.08 9.37
N LEU A 400 -13.83 20.49 10.60
CA LEU A 400 -13.06 21.68 10.93
C LEU A 400 -11.99 21.28 11.93
N ARG A 401 -10.76 21.75 11.68
CA ARG A 401 -9.63 21.65 12.59
C ARG A 401 -9.12 23.05 12.89
N TYR A 402 -8.69 23.29 14.12
CA TYR A 402 -7.94 24.47 14.51
C TYR A 402 -6.71 24.03 15.29
N GLU A 403 -5.53 24.42 14.83
CA GLU A 403 -4.26 24.14 15.47
C GLU A 403 -3.44 25.42 15.55
N ASP A 404 -3.20 25.93 16.76
CA ASP A 404 -2.38 27.13 16.97
C ASP A 404 -1.78 27.12 18.38
N GLY A 405 -0.46 27.16 18.45
CA GLY A 405 0.29 27.03 19.68
C GLY A 405 -0.07 25.75 20.45
N PRO A 406 -0.54 25.83 21.71
CA PRO A 406 -0.87 24.66 22.53
C PRO A 406 -2.23 24.04 22.19
N TRP A 407 -3.05 24.69 21.36
CA TRP A 407 -4.41 24.26 21.07
C TRP A 407 -4.48 23.35 19.85
N LEU A 408 -5.20 22.25 19.98
CA LEU A 408 -5.73 21.46 18.86
C LEU A 408 -7.23 21.25 19.09
N LEU A 409 -8.07 21.65 18.14
CA LEU A 409 -9.51 21.49 18.17
C LEU A 409 -9.95 20.76 16.90
N GLY A 410 -10.92 19.87 17.03
CA GLY A 410 -11.53 19.13 15.92
C GLY A 410 -13.03 19.08 16.07
N ALA A 411 -13.77 19.29 14.98
CA ALA A 411 -15.20 19.06 14.92
C ALA A 411 -15.54 18.39 13.59
N SER A 412 -16.49 17.45 13.60
CA SER A 412 -16.93 16.77 12.39
C SER A 412 -18.42 16.46 12.42
N TYR A 413 -18.98 16.38 11.22
CA TYR A 413 -20.27 15.79 10.93
C TYR A 413 -20.13 14.82 9.79
N GLU A 414 -20.67 13.62 9.97
CA GLU A 414 -20.73 12.60 8.94
C GLU A 414 -22.12 12.00 8.83
N GLY A 415 -22.50 11.62 7.62
CA GLY A 415 -23.79 10.99 7.38
C GLY A 415 -23.78 10.06 6.18
N LEU A 416 -24.54 8.96 6.29
CA LEU A 416 -24.78 8.03 5.21
C LEU A 416 -26.20 8.22 4.64
N SER A 417 -26.33 8.23 3.30
CA SER A 417 -27.59 8.59 2.63
C SER A 417 -28.74 7.62 2.91
N ARG A 418 -28.43 6.32 2.91
CA ARG A 418 -29.32 5.22 3.28
C ARG A 418 -28.51 3.92 3.26
N VAL A 419 -28.48 3.21 4.38
CA VAL A 419 -28.00 1.84 4.49
C VAL A 419 -29.20 1.00 4.89
N GLU A 420 -29.67 0.15 3.99
CA GLU A 420 -30.97 -0.55 4.14
C GLU A 420 -32.14 0.44 4.36
N SER A 421 -32.72 0.47 5.56
CA SER A 421 -33.77 1.42 5.99
C SER A 421 -33.23 2.58 6.84
N HIS A 422 -31.94 2.59 7.18
CA HIS A 422 -31.34 3.47 8.17
C HIS A 422 -30.55 4.64 7.55
N ARG A 423 -30.35 5.70 8.34
CA ARG A 423 -29.56 6.88 7.99
C ARG A 423 -28.58 7.23 9.11
N PRO A 424 -27.46 6.49 9.19
CA PRO A 424 -26.42 6.73 10.20
C PRO A 424 -25.87 8.14 10.10
N THR A 425 -25.64 8.75 11.25
CA THR A 425 -24.95 10.04 11.36
C THR A 425 -24.02 10.04 12.56
N ALA A 426 -22.89 10.71 12.45
CA ALA A 426 -21.96 10.94 13.55
C ALA A 426 -21.66 12.43 13.66
N TRP A 427 -21.84 12.98 14.86
CA TRP A 427 -21.29 14.28 15.25
C TRP A 427 -20.09 14.03 16.15
N GLN A 428 -19.03 14.81 15.97
CA GLN A 428 -17.88 14.76 16.86
C GLN A 428 -17.38 16.17 17.18
N LEU A 429 -16.91 16.35 18.40
CA LEU A 429 -16.24 17.55 18.87
C LEU A 429 -15.12 17.11 19.82
N GLY A 430 -13.94 17.69 19.66
CA GLY A 430 -12.80 17.37 20.51
C GLY A 430 -11.80 18.50 20.59
N ALA A 431 -11.05 18.48 21.67
CA ALA A 431 -10.03 19.46 21.96
C ALA A 431 -8.87 18.81 22.72
N SER A 432 -7.65 19.25 22.44
CA SER A 432 -6.51 19.03 23.32
C SER A 432 -5.74 20.33 23.56
N TYR A 433 -5.15 20.44 24.74
CA TYR A 433 -4.28 21.52 25.14
C TYR A 433 -2.95 20.96 25.67
N ASP A 434 -1.84 21.45 25.15
CA ASP A 434 -0.50 21.13 25.65
C ASP A 434 -0.03 22.15 26.69
N PHE A 435 0.10 21.71 27.95
CA PHE A 435 0.62 22.53 29.05
C PHE A 435 2.15 22.43 29.20
N GLU A 436 2.85 21.83 28.23
CA GLU A 436 4.28 21.45 28.25
C GLU A 436 4.60 20.33 29.25
N VAL A 437 3.98 20.36 30.44
CA VAL A 437 4.12 19.34 31.49
C VAL A 437 3.19 18.14 31.28
N ALA A 438 2.10 18.35 30.55
CA ALA A 438 1.13 17.33 30.18
C ALA A 438 0.24 17.86 29.05
N ARG A 439 -0.17 16.98 28.14
CA ARG A 439 -1.22 17.25 27.16
C ARG A 439 -2.53 16.67 27.66
N LEU A 440 -3.57 17.49 27.79
CA LEU A 440 -4.92 17.06 28.13
C LEU A 440 -5.79 17.05 26.89
N ALA A 441 -6.58 15.99 26.71
CA ALA A 441 -7.54 15.86 25.61
C ALA A 441 -8.93 15.50 26.14
N ALA A 442 -9.96 16.04 25.50
CA ALA A 442 -11.35 15.69 25.75
C ALA A 442 -12.14 15.67 24.44
N GLY A 443 -13.06 14.72 24.33
CA GLY A 443 -13.86 14.51 23.13
C GLY A 443 -15.29 14.11 23.47
N TRP A 444 -16.20 14.42 22.56
CA TRP A 444 -17.57 13.97 22.56
C TRP A 444 -17.96 13.52 21.15
N SER A 445 -18.69 12.42 21.06
CA SER A 445 -19.31 11.98 19.81
C SER A 445 -20.74 11.57 20.06
N ARG A 446 -21.61 11.83 19.08
CA ARG A 446 -22.96 11.28 19.01
C ARG A 446 -23.14 10.55 17.71
N GLN A 447 -23.35 9.26 17.81
CA GLN A 447 -23.71 8.40 16.69
C GLN A 447 -25.20 8.08 16.78
N SER A 448 -25.94 8.24 15.68
CA SER A 448 -27.39 8.07 15.63
C SER A 448 -27.80 7.23 14.44
N ASN A 449 -28.83 6.40 14.62
CA ASN A 449 -29.35 5.46 13.61
C ASN A 449 -28.27 4.50 13.06
N GLY A 450 -27.34 4.10 13.94
CA GLY A 450 -26.18 3.28 13.62
C GLY A 450 -24.85 4.02 13.70
N PHE A 451 -23.79 3.30 13.37
CA PHE A 451 -22.41 3.80 13.41
C PHE A 451 -21.98 4.36 12.06
N VAL A 452 -21.16 5.40 12.11
CA VAL A 452 -20.36 5.87 10.97
C VAL A 452 -18.92 5.44 11.22
N GLY A 453 -18.33 4.72 10.28
CA GLY A 453 -17.03 4.04 10.45
C GLY A 453 -17.14 2.54 10.19
N LEU A 454 -16.05 1.79 10.40
CA LEU A 454 -16.11 0.33 10.38
C LEU A 454 -16.90 -0.14 11.61
N ASN A 455 -17.97 -0.89 11.38
CA ASN A 455 -18.37 -1.92 12.32
C ASN A 455 -17.31 -3.02 12.21
N GLY A 456 -16.85 -3.57 13.34
CA GLY A 456 -15.82 -4.59 13.40
C GLY A 456 -16.18 -5.82 12.55
N ASP A 457 -15.74 -5.81 11.30
CA ASP A 457 -15.61 -7.00 10.46
C ASP A 457 -14.50 -7.93 11.03
N ASP A 458 -13.85 -7.52 12.12
CA ASP A 458 -13.18 -8.35 13.12
C ASP A 458 -14.18 -9.22 13.92
N GLY A 459 -15.24 -9.72 13.26
CA GLY A 459 -15.99 -10.84 13.79
C GLY A 459 -15.03 -12.01 13.93
N PRO A 460 -15.06 -12.76 15.05
CA PRO A 460 -14.08 -13.81 15.24
C PRO A 460 -14.15 -14.83 14.11
N ALA A 461 -13.00 -15.14 13.50
CA ALA A 461 -12.84 -16.22 12.53
C ALA A 461 -13.41 -17.56 13.02
N HIS A 462 -13.56 -17.76 14.33
CA HIS A 462 -14.13 -18.98 14.93
C HIS A 462 -15.67 -19.11 14.79
N LEU A 463 -16.39 -18.06 14.37
CA LEU A 463 -17.83 -18.13 14.06
C LEU A 463 -18.10 -18.49 12.59
N GLN A 464 -17.13 -18.23 11.71
CA GLN A 464 -17.19 -18.56 10.28
C GLN A 464 -17.17 -20.08 10.05
N ASP A 465 -16.39 -20.82 10.84
CA ASP A 465 -16.30 -22.29 10.76
C ASP A 465 -17.57 -23.05 11.22
N LYS A 466 -18.56 -22.34 11.78
CA LYS A 466 -19.80 -22.93 12.31
C LYS A 466 -21.06 -22.67 11.48
N GLY A 467 -20.94 -22.03 10.31
CA GLY A 467 -22.08 -21.79 9.42
C GLY A 467 -23.11 -20.78 9.97
N LEU A 468 -22.65 -19.88 10.85
CA LEU A 468 -23.45 -18.82 11.45
C LEU A 468 -23.08 -17.47 10.82
N GLU A 469 -23.39 -17.33 9.54
CA GLU A 469 -23.26 -16.08 8.79
C GLU A 469 -24.20 -15.02 9.43
N GLY A 470 -23.70 -13.79 9.65
CA GLY A 470 -24.55 -12.65 10.03
C GLY A 470 -24.94 -12.51 11.51
N LEU A 471 -24.25 -13.18 12.45
CA LEU A 471 -24.48 -13.03 13.90
C LEU A 471 -23.52 -12.07 14.62
N GLY A 472 -22.64 -11.37 13.91
CA GLY A 472 -21.96 -10.17 14.44
C GLY A 472 -22.89 -8.96 14.34
N PRO A 473 -23.01 -8.09 15.36
CA PRO A 473 -24.01 -7.03 15.34
C PRO A 473 -23.68 -5.97 14.28
N ALA A 474 -24.47 -5.93 13.20
CA ALA A 474 -24.75 -4.71 12.48
C ALA A 474 -25.81 -3.93 13.28
N GLU A 475 -25.42 -3.06 14.21
CA GLU A 475 -26.42 -2.29 14.94
C GLU A 475 -26.75 -0.96 14.24
N PHE A 476 -27.26 -1.07 13.01
CA PHE A 476 -28.13 -0.03 12.47
C PHE A 476 -29.45 -0.09 13.26
N ILE A 477 -29.49 0.59 14.40
CA ILE A 477 -30.68 0.62 15.24
C ILE A 477 -31.48 1.86 14.95
N ASN A 478 -32.67 1.69 14.40
CA ASN A 478 -33.55 2.79 14.05
C ASN A 478 -33.92 3.61 15.29
N GLY A 479 -33.61 4.92 15.27
CA GLY A 479 -33.79 5.81 16.42
C GLY A 479 -32.81 5.60 17.57
N GLY A 480 -31.91 4.62 17.47
CA GLY A 480 -30.85 4.36 18.43
C GLY A 480 -29.76 5.44 18.38
N ARG A 481 -29.19 5.75 19.54
CA ARG A 481 -28.18 6.79 19.71
C ARG A 481 -27.16 6.37 20.76
N LEU A 482 -25.88 6.54 20.43
CA LEU A 482 -24.75 6.43 21.36
C LEU A 482 -24.13 7.81 21.55
N ASP A 483 -24.23 8.37 22.76
CA ASP A 483 -23.35 9.47 23.17
C ASP A 483 -22.08 8.87 23.79
N SER A 484 -20.93 9.27 23.28
CA SER A 484 -19.61 8.88 23.76
C SER A 484 -18.84 10.09 24.27
N TRP A 485 -18.15 9.93 25.39
CA TRP A 485 -17.22 10.93 25.93
C TRP A 485 -15.83 10.29 26.03
N TYR A 486 -14.80 11.07 25.73
CA TYR A 486 -13.39 10.69 25.80
C TYR A 486 -12.65 11.72 26.66
N VAL A 487 -11.76 11.26 27.53
CA VAL A 487 -10.80 12.09 28.26
C VAL A 487 -9.46 11.37 28.25
N GLY A 488 -8.39 12.07 27.89
CA GLY A 488 -7.03 11.54 27.84
C GLY A 488 -6.01 12.51 28.40
N THR A 489 -4.89 11.99 28.90
CA THR A 489 -3.71 12.78 29.26
C THR A 489 -2.43 12.07 28.86
N ALA A 490 -1.52 12.82 28.22
CA ALA A 490 -0.15 12.42 27.93
C ALA A 490 0.77 13.19 28.87
N ILE A 491 1.65 12.50 29.59
CA ILE A 491 2.58 13.09 30.55
C ILE A 491 3.99 12.70 30.14
N PRO A 492 4.80 13.63 29.58
CA PRO A 492 6.19 13.35 29.24
C PRO A 492 7.01 13.09 30.51
N VAL A 493 7.76 11.98 30.51
CA VAL A 493 8.65 11.57 31.61
C VAL A 493 10.00 11.15 31.02
N GLY A 494 10.96 12.07 31.01
CA GLY A 494 12.30 11.83 30.47
C GLY A 494 12.26 11.53 28.96
N LYS A 495 12.64 10.31 28.57
CA LYS A 495 12.58 9.83 27.17
C LYS A 495 11.28 9.09 26.83
N GLY A 496 10.34 9.01 27.77
CA GLY A 496 9.07 8.35 27.56
C GLY A 496 7.87 9.24 27.86
N GLU A 497 6.69 8.67 27.71
CA GLU A 497 5.41 9.34 27.92
C GLU A 497 4.43 8.35 28.58
N PHE A 498 3.79 8.78 29.66
CA PHE A 498 2.64 8.09 30.23
C PHE A 498 1.37 8.57 29.56
N GLN A 499 0.54 7.62 29.13
CA GLN A 499 -0.73 7.87 28.46
C GLN A 499 -1.84 7.26 29.29
N LEU A 500 -2.81 8.07 29.72
CA LEU A 500 -4.00 7.62 30.43
C LEU A 500 -5.23 8.07 29.67
N GLN A 501 -6.20 7.18 29.51
CA GLN A 501 -7.44 7.50 28.82
C GLN A 501 -8.64 6.81 29.45
N TRP A 502 -9.78 7.46 29.32
CA TRP A 502 -11.06 6.95 29.73
C TRP A 502 -12.16 7.39 28.78
N SER A 503 -12.99 6.43 28.40
CA SER A 503 -14.14 6.64 27.53
C SER A 503 -15.42 6.11 28.16
N LEU A 504 -16.52 6.84 27.95
CA LEU A 504 -17.85 6.51 28.44
C LEU A 504 -18.83 6.50 27.28
N GLY A 505 -19.55 5.39 27.08
CA GLY A 505 -20.63 5.27 26.10
C GLY A 505 -21.99 5.21 26.79
N ARG A 506 -22.96 5.97 26.32
CA ARG A 506 -24.36 5.92 26.77
C ARG A 506 -25.29 5.64 25.58
N PRO A 507 -25.51 4.35 25.26
CA PRO A 507 -26.54 3.97 24.31
C PRO A 507 -27.93 4.18 24.91
N ASN A 508 -28.95 4.42 24.06
CA ASN A 508 -30.33 4.66 24.49
C ASN A 508 -31.39 3.72 23.88
N TRP A 509 -30.98 2.66 23.20
CA TRP A 509 -31.90 1.76 22.51
C TRP A 509 -32.24 0.50 23.31
N THR A 510 -33.23 -0.22 22.78
CA THR A 510 -33.66 -1.55 23.18
C THR A 510 -33.72 -2.40 21.91
N TRP A 511 -33.27 -3.65 21.96
CA TRP A 511 -33.37 -4.58 20.83
C TRP A 511 -34.80 -5.12 20.72
N GLU A 512 -35.41 -5.01 19.54
CA GLU A 512 -36.82 -5.41 19.33
C GLU A 512 -37.03 -6.92 19.54
N ASP A 513 -36.05 -7.74 19.15
CA ASP A 513 -36.16 -9.20 19.21
C ASP A 513 -36.02 -9.78 20.62
N THR A 514 -35.25 -9.12 21.50
CA THR A 514 -34.93 -9.62 22.86
C THR A 514 -35.56 -8.81 23.98
N ASP A 515 -36.09 -7.62 23.69
CA ASP A 515 -36.54 -6.60 24.65
C ASP A 515 -35.45 -6.17 25.65
N GLU A 516 -34.18 -6.48 25.34
CA GLU A 516 -33.06 -6.08 26.19
C GLU A 516 -32.68 -4.63 25.94
N ARG A 517 -32.26 -3.92 26.99
CA ARG A 517 -31.85 -2.52 26.90
C ARG A 517 -30.33 -2.37 26.87
N ALA A 518 -29.85 -1.55 25.94
CA ALA A 518 -28.43 -1.23 25.83
C ALA A 518 -27.92 -0.54 27.09
N ARG A 519 -26.76 -0.99 27.57
CA ARG A 519 -26.17 -0.52 28.83
C ARG A 519 -24.97 0.40 28.58
N ARG A 520 -24.71 1.26 29.57
CA ARG A 520 -23.57 2.20 29.56
C ARG A 520 -22.23 1.46 29.51
N ILE A 521 -21.34 1.89 28.65
CA ILE A 521 -20.06 1.24 28.38
C ILE A 521 -18.93 2.09 28.95
N GLN A 522 -17.89 1.45 29.47
CA GLN A 522 -16.71 2.13 29.95
C GLN A 522 -15.46 1.44 29.43
N VAL A 523 -14.53 2.22 28.91
CA VAL A 523 -13.22 1.76 28.44
C VAL A 523 -12.17 2.62 29.12
N MET A 524 -11.12 2.00 29.63
CA MET A 524 -10.00 2.70 30.25
C MET A 524 -8.70 2.05 29.81
N SER A 525 -7.70 2.86 29.53
CA SER A 525 -6.36 2.41 29.18
C SER A 525 -5.30 3.25 29.91
N VAL A 526 -4.22 2.58 30.30
CA VAL A 526 -3.00 3.21 30.79
C VAL A 526 -1.84 2.56 30.06
N GLY A 527 -0.92 3.37 29.57
CA GLY A 527 0.29 2.87 28.96
C GLY A 527 1.47 3.80 29.12
N TYR A 528 2.63 3.27 28.79
CA TYR A 528 3.89 3.96 28.80
C TYR A 528 4.63 3.63 27.52
N VAL A 529 5.08 4.67 26.82
CA VAL A 529 5.86 4.58 25.59
C VAL A 529 7.25 5.15 25.88
N HIS A 530 8.30 4.41 25.56
CA HIS A 530 9.68 4.84 25.78
C HIS A 530 10.44 4.91 24.46
N ALA A 531 10.92 6.09 24.08
CA ALA A 531 11.68 6.27 22.86
C ALA A 531 13.12 5.76 23.04
N LEU A 532 13.50 4.76 22.24
CA LEU A 532 14.88 4.28 22.11
C LEU A 532 15.65 5.13 21.09
N SER A 533 14.96 5.59 20.04
CA SER A 533 15.44 6.49 19.01
C SER A 533 14.28 7.35 18.48
N PRO A 534 14.52 8.34 17.59
CA PRO A 534 13.44 9.06 16.92
C PRO A 534 12.50 8.17 16.09
N ARG A 535 12.91 6.93 15.77
CA ARG A 535 12.16 6.00 14.92
C ARG A 535 11.68 4.75 15.66
N THR A 536 12.25 4.44 16.81
CA THR A 536 11.99 3.18 17.53
C THR A 536 11.59 3.45 18.98
N SER A 537 10.46 2.90 19.39
CA SER A 537 9.97 2.94 20.78
C SER A 537 9.65 1.54 21.28
N VAL A 538 9.70 1.37 22.60
CA VAL A 538 9.13 0.22 23.29
C VAL A 538 7.95 0.70 24.12
N TYR A 539 6.91 -0.12 24.25
CA TYR A 539 5.72 0.25 25.00
C TYR A 539 5.22 -0.86 25.91
N ALA A 540 4.44 -0.46 26.91
CA ALA A 540 3.65 -1.31 27.77
C ALA A 540 2.28 -0.66 27.97
N PHE A 541 1.19 -1.41 27.87
CA PHE A 541 -0.12 -0.91 28.26
C PHE A 541 -0.97 -1.95 28.98
N ALA A 542 -1.90 -1.46 29.78
CA ALA A 542 -2.96 -2.22 30.39
C ALA A 542 -4.29 -1.49 30.14
N ALA A 543 -5.30 -2.23 29.72
CA ALA A 543 -6.60 -1.69 29.42
C ALA A 543 -7.72 -2.59 29.94
N GLN A 544 -8.87 -1.97 30.24
CA GLN A 544 -10.04 -2.64 30.75
C GLN A 544 -11.31 -2.06 30.15
N GLY A 545 -12.19 -2.94 29.68
CA GLY A 545 -13.55 -2.67 29.25
C GLY A 545 -14.56 -3.20 30.26
N ARG A 546 -15.57 -2.39 30.58
CA ARG A 546 -16.75 -2.82 31.34
C ARG A 546 -17.98 -2.67 30.44
N ARG A 547 -18.69 -3.79 30.25
CA ARG A 547 -19.75 -3.96 29.25
C ARG A 547 -19.22 -3.70 27.84
N PHE A 548 -18.03 -4.23 27.59
CA PHE A 548 -17.25 -4.10 26.36
C PHE A 548 -16.45 -5.39 26.15
N ASP A 549 -16.47 -5.92 24.94
CA ASP A 549 -15.79 -7.16 24.52
C ASP A 549 -14.89 -6.96 23.28
N MET A 550 -14.57 -5.71 22.91
CA MET A 550 -13.75 -5.31 21.74
C MET A 550 -14.46 -5.50 20.39
N GLU A 551 -15.31 -6.51 20.29
CA GLU A 551 -16.04 -6.86 19.07
C GLU A 551 -17.38 -6.09 18.95
N THR A 552 -18.09 -5.91 20.06
CA THR A 552 -19.39 -5.22 20.07
C THR A 552 -19.30 -3.83 20.67
N ALA A 553 -19.82 -2.85 19.92
CA ALA A 553 -19.85 -1.46 20.37
C ALA A 553 -20.88 -1.21 21.48
N ALA A 554 -21.83 -2.13 21.71
CA ALA A 554 -22.71 -2.19 22.87
C ALA A 554 -23.27 -3.60 23.07
N SER A 555 -23.56 -3.95 24.32
CA SER A 555 -24.18 -5.23 24.67
C SER A 555 -25.23 -5.05 25.76
N ALA A 556 -26.28 -5.86 25.70
CA ALA A 556 -27.23 -6.03 26.80
C ALA A 556 -26.63 -6.84 27.96
N SER A 557 -25.69 -7.74 27.64
CA SER A 557 -24.96 -8.55 28.59
C SER A 557 -23.91 -7.71 29.33
N GLU A 558 -23.22 -8.30 30.32
CA GLU A 558 -22.18 -7.59 31.08
C GLU A 558 -20.75 -8.05 30.78
N PRO A 559 -20.29 -7.98 29.52
CA PRO A 559 -18.98 -8.49 29.18
C PRO A 559 -17.90 -7.63 29.82
N ARG A 560 -16.79 -8.25 30.19
CA ARG A 560 -15.59 -7.57 30.66
C ARG A 560 -14.43 -8.04 29.81
N SER A 561 -13.76 -7.08 29.17
CA SER A 561 -12.50 -7.31 28.50
C SER A 561 -11.36 -6.66 29.27
N SER A 562 -10.18 -7.26 29.20
CA SER A 562 -8.95 -6.64 29.65
C SER A 562 -7.80 -7.09 28.77
N ARG A 563 -6.87 -6.18 28.49
CA ARG A 563 -5.64 -6.49 27.77
C ARG A 563 -4.45 -5.91 28.51
N VAL A 564 -3.39 -6.70 28.61
CA VAL A 564 -2.05 -6.21 28.93
C VAL A 564 -1.17 -6.52 27.74
N ALA A 565 -0.37 -5.57 27.28
CA ALA A 565 0.57 -5.82 26.20
C ALA A 565 1.90 -5.10 26.39
N LEU A 566 2.92 -5.67 25.80
CA LEU A 566 4.30 -5.16 25.76
C LEU A 566 4.79 -5.30 24.32
N GLY A 567 5.33 -4.23 23.74
CA GLY A 567 5.73 -4.28 22.34
C GLY A 567 6.77 -3.26 21.94
N VAL A 568 7.04 -3.25 20.63
CA VAL A 568 8.02 -2.38 19.97
C VAL A 568 7.38 -1.80 18.73
N THR A 569 7.57 -0.50 18.52
CA THR A 569 7.14 0.21 17.32
C THR A 569 8.38 0.75 16.60
N HIS A 570 8.45 0.57 15.28
CA HIS A 570 9.55 1.05 14.45
C HIS A 570 9.06 1.71 13.16
N HIS A 571 9.52 2.93 12.90
CA HIS A 571 9.21 3.71 11.69
C HIS A 571 10.42 3.72 10.76
N PHE A 572 10.22 3.59 9.44
CA PHE A 572 11.32 3.57 8.46
C PHE A 572 11.17 4.57 7.31
#